data_AF-B3M268-F1
#
_entry.id   AF-B3M268-F1
#
_cell.length_a   1.000
_cell.length_b   1.000
_cell.length_c   1.000
_cell.angle_alpha   90.00
_cell.angle_beta   90.00
_cell.angle_gamma   90.00
#
_symmetry.space_group_name_H-M   'P 1'
#
loop_
_entity.id
_entity.type
_entity.pdbx_description
1 polymer ?
#
loop_
_entity_poly.entity_id
_entity_poly.type
_entity_poly.pdbx_seq_one_letter_code
_entity_poly.pdbx_strand_id
1 'polypeptide(L)'
;MDHVKLVGDPIDISHIHELLLDDGCGASSVFVGTTRDNFQGKKVVSLAYEAYDNMAIKEMNKICSDLRSKWPGLKHIVIHHRLGTVPVREASVVIAASSPHRSEALESVSFAIDQLKTRVPIWKKEIYEGDHEAEWKENKESIRAKQSLSSFNYSACPCQVEESHEVPQKLVQIRVNDAELSKRLECFVNRKRDEINSQNIIDFKHPPADSVPELSDSCARTQSTVIKQEKSNCHIKVRRVNNRSFPQQMELRPNYELELNKLMGSRDGQNEPSVKMRKSLYDSRLLTIESYMGLAPKSEDDIFSRIKTLEDRILLLESISPEYKHFTNIEPSSLEPPAPKKTRKKSYSAHELGMLIEKIKNE
;
A
#
# COMPACT_ATOMS: atom_id res chain seq x y z
N MET A 1 13.41 15.49 17.88
CA MET A 1 12.93 15.50 16.48
C MET A 1 13.37 14.22 15.77
N ASP A 2 12.74 13.90 14.64
CA ASP A 2 13.09 12.73 13.83
C ASP A 2 13.74 13.18 12.52
N HIS A 3 14.96 12.68 12.25
CA HIS A 3 15.74 12.99 11.06
C HIS A 3 15.94 11.70 10.25
N VAL A 4 15.07 11.48 9.26
CA VAL A 4 15.07 10.29 8.42
C VAL A 4 15.44 10.68 6.99
N LYS A 5 16.52 10.11 6.45
CA LYS A 5 16.97 10.39 5.09
C LYS A 5 17.58 9.17 4.40
N LEU A 6 17.36 9.08 3.10
CA LEU A 6 18.16 8.27 2.18
C LEU A 6 19.09 9.22 1.43
N VAL A 7 20.38 8.93 1.40
CA VAL A 7 21.41 9.83 0.83
C VAL A 7 22.22 9.09 -0.24
N GLY A 8 22.65 9.78 -1.30
CA GLY A 8 23.62 9.23 -2.26
C GLY A 8 25.07 9.49 -1.84
N ASP A 9 25.31 10.65 -1.24
CA ASP A 9 26.63 11.11 -0.83
C ASP A 9 27.09 10.45 0.49
N PRO A 10 28.41 10.49 0.79
CA PRO A 10 28.94 10.07 2.08
C PRO A 10 28.22 10.72 3.26
N ILE A 11 27.92 9.93 4.29
CA ILE A 11 27.22 10.41 5.49
C ILE A 11 28.20 11.22 6.35
N ASP A 12 27.89 12.50 6.55
CA ASP A 12 28.64 13.36 7.47
C ASP A 12 28.26 13.07 8.93
N ILE A 13 29.19 12.45 9.66
CA ILE A 13 29.02 12.06 11.06
C ILE A 13 29.01 13.28 11.98
N SER A 14 29.78 14.32 11.68
CA SER A 14 29.82 15.54 12.48
C SER A 14 28.47 16.25 12.45
N HIS A 15 27.86 16.34 11.26
CA HIS A 15 26.52 16.88 11.13
C HIS A 15 25.47 16.05 11.91
N ILE A 16 25.59 14.73 11.93
CA ILE A 16 24.70 13.87 12.74
C ILE A 16 24.88 14.16 14.23
N HIS A 17 26.10 14.37 14.70
CA HIS A 17 26.35 14.73 16.09
C HIS A 17 25.69 16.06 16.46
N GLU A 18 25.75 17.07 15.59
CA GLU A 18 25.07 18.36 15.79
C GLU A 18 23.54 18.20 15.94
N LEU A 19 22.93 17.33 15.13
CA LEU A 19 21.47 17.05 15.20
C LEU A 19 21.05 16.40 16.53
N LEU A 20 21.98 15.80 17.28
CA LEU A 20 21.70 15.14 18.55
C LEU A 20 21.81 16.08 19.76
N LEU A 21 22.47 17.23 19.59
CA LEU A 21 22.68 18.19 20.67
C LEU A 21 21.33 18.76 21.16
N ASP A 22 21.13 18.71 22.47
CA ASP A 22 19.95 19.23 23.15
C ASP A 22 20.33 19.54 24.60
N ASP A 23 19.91 20.69 25.11
CA ASP A 23 20.23 21.11 26.49
C ASP A 23 19.66 20.13 27.55
N GLY A 24 18.61 19.37 27.19
CA GLY A 24 17.99 18.37 28.07
C GLY A 24 18.59 16.97 27.99
N CYS A 25 19.60 16.74 27.13
CA CYS A 25 20.18 15.42 26.89
C CYS A 25 21.56 15.27 27.54
N GLY A 26 21.68 14.34 28.49
CA GLY A 26 22.97 13.95 29.06
C GLY A 26 23.65 12.79 28.32
N ALA A 27 22.98 12.19 27.34
CA ALA A 27 23.50 11.04 26.59
C ALA A 27 23.12 11.09 25.11
N SER A 28 24.05 10.66 24.26
CA SER A 28 23.84 10.39 22.85
C SER A 28 24.52 9.06 22.49
N SER A 29 23.86 8.23 21.68
CA SER A 29 24.45 7.02 21.12
C SER A 29 24.42 7.10 19.61
N VAL A 30 25.49 6.65 18.96
CA VAL A 30 25.65 6.65 17.51
C VAL A 30 26.16 5.28 17.09
N PHE A 31 25.41 4.62 16.22
CA PHE A 31 25.82 3.40 15.51
C PHE A 31 26.20 3.76 14.08
N VAL A 32 27.39 3.34 13.65
CA VAL A 32 27.91 3.54 12.29
C VAL A 32 28.19 2.18 11.67
N GLY A 33 27.40 1.80 10.66
CA GLY A 33 27.62 0.59 9.88
C GLY A 33 28.59 0.87 8.75
N THR A 34 29.83 0.37 8.86
CA THR A 34 30.87 0.54 7.83
C THR A 34 31.05 -0.71 6.97
N THR A 35 31.39 -0.50 5.70
CA THR A 35 31.69 -1.59 4.77
C THR A 35 33.00 -2.27 5.14
N ARG A 36 32.95 -3.59 5.36
CA ARG A 36 34.12 -4.44 5.62
C ARG A 36 34.79 -4.87 4.32
N ASP A 37 36.10 -5.12 4.37
CA ASP A 37 36.92 -5.54 3.23
C ASP A 37 36.85 -7.04 2.92
N ASN A 38 36.18 -7.83 3.76
CA ASN A 38 36.11 -9.27 3.62
C ASN A 38 34.72 -9.84 3.95
N PHE A 39 34.35 -10.88 3.22
CA PHE A 39 33.17 -11.70 3.50
C PHE A 39 33.40 -13.15 3.05
N GLN A 40 33.30 -14.12 3.98
CA GLN A 40 33.46 -15.56 3.70
C GLN A 40 34.73 -15.91 2.90
N GLY A 41 35.86 -15.26 3.24
CA GLY A 41 37.15 -15.49 2.57
C GLY A 41 37.33 -14.75 1.23
N LYS A 42 36.29 -14.08 0.71
CA LYS A 42 36.38 -13.21 -0.47
C LYS A 42 36.71 -11.78 -0.06
N LYS A 43 37.51 -11.09 -0.87
CA LYS A 43 37.83 -9.67 -0.69
C LYS A 43 36.76 -8.80 -1.36
N VAL A 44 36.08 -7.99 -0.56
CA VAL A 44 35.02 -7.07 -0.99
C VAL A 44 35.67 -5.74 -1.39
N VAL A 45 35.29 -5.20 -2.54
CA VAL A 45 35.76 -3.89 -3.05
C VAL A 45 34.78 -2.79 -2.63
N SER A 46 33.48 -3.04 -2.79
CA SER A 46 32.43 -2.12 -2.44
C SER A 46 31.09 -2.85 -2.27
N LEU A 47 30.12 -2.16 -1.66
CA LEU A 47 28.73 -2.58 -1.59
C LEU A 47 27.89 -1.65 -2.44
N ALA A 48 26.95 -2.18 -3.22
CA ALA A 48 25.93 -1.38 -3.87
C ALA A 48 24.60 -1.54 -3.14
N TYR A 49 23.98 -0.41 -2.78
CA TYR A 49 22.72 -0.37 -2.06
C TYR A 49 21.60 0.18 -2.95
N GLU A 50 20.48 -0.54 -2.99
CA GLU A 50 19.25 -0.13 -3.66
C GLU A 50 18.09 -0.14 -2.66
N ALA A 51 17.10 0.73 -2.86
CA ALA A 51 15.97 0.83 -1.96
C ALA A 51 14.67 1.07 -2.73
N TYR A 52 13.55 0.69 -2.10
CA TYR A 52 12.26 1.23 -2.48
C TYR A 52 11.98 2.50 -1.67
N ASP A 53 12.54 3.62 -2.13
CA ASP A 53 12.68 4.87 -1.37
C ASP A 53 11.44 5.30 -0.59
N ASN A 54 10.28 5.37 -1.26
CA ASN A 54 9.02 5.81 -0.64
C ASN A 54 8.58 4.89 0.50
N MET A 55 8.78 3.58 0.35
CA MET A 55 8.43 2.61 1.39
C MET A 55 9.50 2.57 2.48
N ALA A 56 10.78 2.68 2.11
CA ALA A 56 11.89 2.74 3.05
C ALA A 56 11.75 3.92 4.02
N ILE A 57 11.50 5.13 3.52
CA ILE A 57 11.26 6.32 4.36
C ILE A 57 10.03 6.11 5.26
N LYS A 58 8.94 5.53 4.74
CA LYS A 58 7.75 5.22 5.56
C LYS A 58 8.05 4.25 6.69
N GLU A 59 8.77 3.16 6.41
CA GLU A 59 9.13 2.17 7.42
C GLU A 59 10.14 2.73 8.44
N MET A 60 11.11 3.55 8.01
CA MET A 60 12.02 4.24 8.93
C MET A 60 11.27 5.20 9.88
N ASN A 61 10.27 5.94 9.39
CA ASN A 61 9.43 6.78 10.24
C ASN A 61 8.57 5.97 11.23
N LYS A 62 8.08 4.78 10.82
CA LYS A 62 7.42 3.85 11.75
C LYS A 62 8.38 3.37 12.84
N ILE A 63 9.63 3.07 12.50
CA ILE A 63 10.66 2.72 13.50
C ILE A 63 10.85 3.88 14.48
N CYS A 64 10.95 5.13 14.03
CA CYS A 64 11.01 6.29 14.92
C CYS A 64 9.78 6.37 15.86
N SER A 65 8.59 6.08 15.34
CA SER A 65 7.36 6.05 16.14
C SER A 65 7.39 4.94 17.21
N ASP A 66 7.83 3.74 16.84
CA ASP A 66 8.01 2.60 17.75
C ASP A 66 9.04 2.93 18.86
N LEU A 67 10.15 3.57 18.50
CA LEU A 67 11.18 4.03 19.44
C LEU A 67 10.61 5.03 20.45
N ARG A 68 9.88 6.05 19.99
CA ARG A 68 9.26 7.05 20.86
C ARG A 68 8.22 6.45 21.79
N SER A 69 7.49 5.43 21.34
CA SER A 69 6.54 4.72 22.18
C SER A 69 7.21 3.90 23.28
N LYS A 70 8.38 3.31 23.01
CA LYS A 70 9.11 2.47 23.97
C LYS A 70 9.98 3.29 24.93
N TRP A 71 10.60 4.36 24.44
CA TRP A 71 11.46 5.25 25.20
C TRP A 71 10.99 6.71 25.03
N PRO A 72 10.00 7.16 25.83
CA PRO A 72 9.47 8.52 25.74
C PRO A 72 10.48 9.62 26.03
N GLY A 73 11.60 9.32 26.69
CA GLY A 73 12.67 10.27 26.99
C GLY A 73 13.58 10.59 25.80
N LEU A 74 13.45 9.89 24.66
CA LEU A 74 14.20 10.20 23.44
C LEU A 74 13.83 11.59 22.89
N LYS A 75 14.83 12.47 22.80
CA LYS A 75 14.67 13.80 22.21
C LYS A 75 14.86 13.73 20.71
N HIS A 76 16.06 13.41 20.24
CA HIS A 76 16.40 13.36 18.82
C HIS A 76 16.68 11.94 18.37
N ILE A 77 16.21 11.60 17.17
CA ILE A 77 16.43 10.31 16.51
C ILE A 77 16.89 10.61 15.09
N VAL A 78 18.00 10.02 14.66
CA VAL A 78 18.56 10.14 13.32
C VAL A 78 18.67 8.74 12.72
N ILE A 79 18.13 8.55 11.52
CA ILE A 79 18.28 7.33 10.73
C ILE A 79 18.62 7.73 9.30
N HIS A 80 19.90 7.64 8.95
CA HIS A 80 20.40 7.91 7.60
C HIS A 80 20.93 6.63 6.97
N HIS A 81 20.51 6.34 5.74
CA HIS A 81 21.04 5.22 4.97
C HIS A 81 21.54 5.71 3.61
N ARG A 82 22.77 5.35 3.27
CA ARG A 82 23.38 5.66 1.99
C ARG A 82 22.96 4.64 0.93
N LEU A 83 22.63 5.13 -0.26
CA LEU A 83 22.30 4.35 -1.44
C LEU A 83 23.43 4.46 -2.48
N GLY A 84 23.40 3.59 -3.47
CA GLY A 84 24.44 3.50 -4.49
C GLY A 84 25.68 2.77 -3.98
N THR A 85 26.83 3.07 -4.58
CA THR A 85 28.09 2.36 -4.29
C THR A 85 28.78 2.96 -3.07
N VAL A 86 29.04 2.11 -2.09
CA VAL A 86 29.74 2.43 -0.83
C VAL A 86 31.04 1.62 -0.79
N PRO A 87 32.20 2.27 -0.98
CA PRO A 87 33.51 1.65 -0.81
C PRO A 87 33.74 1.04 0.57
N VAL A 88 34.71 0.14 0.65
CA VAL A 88 35.27 -0.34 1.92
C VAL A 88 35.71 0.83 2.82
N ARG A 89 35.51 0.69 4.14
CA ARG A 89 35.76 1.70 5.19
C ARG A 89 34.82 2.91 5.20
N GLU A 90 33.85 2.98 4.31
CA GLU A 90 32.83 4.04 4.34
C GLU A 90 31.55 3.59 5.07
N ALA A 91 30.82 4.55 5.63
CA ALA A 91 29.56 4.31 6.32
C ALA A 91 28.40 4.15 5.32
N SER A 92 27.68 3.03 5.41
CA SER A 92 26.45 2.79 4.65
C SER A 92 25.20 3.17 5.44
N VAL A 93 25.23 3.08 6.76
CA VAL A 93 24.10 3.42 7.62
C VAL A 93 24.59 4.09 8.90
N VAL A 94 23.89 5.13 9.33
CA VAL A 94 24.10 5.75 10.63
C VAL A 94 22.76 5.86 11.34
N ILE A 95 22.71 5.37 12.58
CA ILE A 95 21.57 5.51 13.47
C ILE A 95 22.06 6.17 14.74
N ALA A 96 21.36 7.21 15.17
CA ALA A 96 21.71 7.89 16.40
C ALA A 96 20.48 8.34 17.19
N ALA A 97 20.63 8.42 18.50
CA ALA A 97 19.58 8.90 19.38
C ALA A 97 20.15 9.67 20.58
N SER A 98 19.43 10.70 21.04
CA SER A 98 19.77 11.45 22.26
C SER A 98 18.66 11.36 23.30
N SER A 99 19.07 11.27 24.57
CA SER A 99 18.19 11.16 25.73
C SER A 99 18.80 11.82 26.97
N PRO A 100 17.99 12.15 27.99
CA PRO A 100 18.49 12.62 29.29
C PRO A 100 19.45 11.64 29.96
N HIS A 101 19.21 10.32 29.80
CA HIS A 101 19.98 9.26 30.46
C HIS A 101 20.45 8.18 29.48
N ARG A 102 21.64 7.63 29.74
CA ARG A 102 22.36 6.71 28.83
C ARG A 102 21.60 5.44 28.40
N SER A 103 20.76 4.86 29.28
CA SER A 103 20.10 3.57 28.99
C SER A 103 19.24 3.66 27.74
N GLU A 104 18.42 4.71 27.68
CA GLU A 104 17.48 4.92 26.57
C GLU A 104 18.23 5.16 25.25
N ALA A 105 19.29 5.97 25.24
CA ALA A 105 20.09 6.20 24.03
C ALA A 105 20.74 4.90 23.52
N LEU A 106 21.31 4.07 24.40
CA LEU A 106 22.00 2.83 23.99
C LEU A 106 21.01 1.76 23.50
N GLU A 107 19.95 1.51 24.26
CA GLU A 107 18.95 0.48 23.93
C GLU A 107 18.16 0.83 22.67
N SER A 108 17.78 2.10 22.51
CA SER A 108 17.03 2.56 21.35
C SER A 108 17.80 2.39 20.04
N VAL A 109 19.09 2.75 20.00
CA VAL A 109 19.93 2.59 18.80
C VAL A 109 20.11 1.12 18.44
N SER A 110 20.33 0.26 19.44
CA SER A 110 20.41 -1.20 19.23
C SER A 110 19.11 -1.75 18.65
N PHE A 111 17.96 -1.37 19.22
CA PHE A 111 16.66 -1.80 18.70
C PHE A 111 16.40 -1.28 17.29
N ALA A 112 16.78 -0.03 17.02
CA ALA A 112 16.55 0.63 15.74
C ALA A 112 17.31 -0.05 14.58
N ILE A 113 18.57 -0.45 14.77
CA ILE A 113 19.33 -1.14 13.72
C ILE A 113 18.74 -2.52 13.40
N ASP A 114 18.28 -3.25 14.42
CA ASP A 114 17.63 -4.55 14.23
C ASP A 114 16.31 -4.40 13.47
N GLN A 115 15.49 -3.40 13.82
CA GLN A 115 14.25 -3.13 13.10
C GLN A 115 14.50 -2.65 11.66
N LEU A 116 15.53 -1.83 11.45
CA LEU A 116 15.89 -1.34 10.12
C LEU A 116 16.19 -2.50 9.19
N LYS A 117 17.07 -3.42 9.60
CA LYS A 117 17.44 -4.60 8.79
C LYS A 117 16.29 -5.59 8.59
N THR A 118 15.32 -5.62 9.50
CA THR A 118 14.16 -6.53 9.44
C THR A 118 13.08 -6.01 8.49
N ARG A 119 12.75 -4.72 8.55
CA ARG A 119 11.52 -4.16 7.94
C ARG A 119 11.76 -3.27 6.74
N VAL A 120 12.88 -2.56 6.68
CA VAL A 120 13.09 -1.50 5.70
C VAL A 120 13.53 -2.12 4.37
N PRO A 121 12.82 -1.87 3.25
CA PRO A 121 13.14 -2.44 1.94
C PRO A 121 14.37 -1.78 1.31
N ILE A 122 15.54 -2.15 1.84
CA ILE A 122 16.87 -1.79 1.33
C ILE A 122 17.63 -3.09 1.08
N TRP A 123 18.17 -3.22 -0.12
CA TRP A 123 18.94 -4.38 -0.56
C TRP A 123 20.40 -4.02 -0.74
N LYS A 124 21.27 -4.98 -0.47
CA LYS A 124 22.72 -4.83 -0.63
C LYS A 124 23.26 -5.86 -1.60
N LYS A 125 24.14 -5.42 -2.47
CA LYS A 125 24.88 -6.23 -3.42
C LYS A 125 26.37 -6.12 -3.11
N GLU A 126 27.01 -7.26 -2.89
CA GLU A 126 28.45 -7.32 -2.61
C GLU A 126 29.22 -7.38 -3.93
N ILE A 127 30.20 -6.49 -4.09
CA ILE A 127 31.09 -6.45 -5.26
C ILE A 127 32.48 -6.89 -4.79
N TYR A 128 33.00 -7.96 -5.37
CA TYR A 128 34.27 -8.57 -4.99
C TYR A 128 35.40 -8.14 -5.93
N GLU A 129 36.64 -8.36 -5.49
CA GLU A 129 37.83 -8.13 -6.32
C GLU A 129 37.99 -9.26 -7.36
N GLY A 130 38.38 -8.91 -8.59
CA GLY A 130 38.58 -9.87 -9.69
C GLY A 130 37.30 -10.19 -10.48
N ASP A 131 37.29 -11.34 -11.16
CA ASP A 131 36.17 -11.81 -12.01
C ASP A 131 35.04 -12.50 -11.22
N HIS A 132 34.95 -12.24 -9.92
CA HIS A 132 33.90 -12.80 -9.08
C HIS A 132 32.56 -12.10 -9.34
N GLU A 133 31.50 -12.89 -9.57
CA GLU A 133 30.16 -12.36 -9.75
C GLU A 133 29.67 -11.61 -8.50
N ALA A 134 29.06 -10.45 -8.72
CA ALA A 134 28.50 -9.65 -7.65
C ALA A 134 27.21 -10.29 -7.12
N GLU A 135 27.09 -10.43 -5.79
CA GLU A 135 26.07 -11.26 -5.16
C GLU A 135 25.08 -10.39 -4.35
N TRP A 136 23.79 -10.58 -4.55
CA TRP A 136 22.76 -9.97 -3.70
C TRP A 136 22.64 -10.73 -2.37
N LYS A 137 22.63 -10.01 -1.25
CA LYS A 137 22.54 -10.62 0.07
C LYS A 137 21.20 -10.36 0.73
N GLU A 138 20.61 -11.42 1.27
CA GLU A 138 19.48 -11.34 2.18
C GLU A 138 19.93 -10.97 3.59
N ASN A 139 19.08 -10.26 4.33
CA ASN A 139 19.31 -9.98 5.75
C ASN A 139 18.93 -11.22 6.57
N LYS A 140 19.74 -11.59 7.56
CA LYS A 140 19.40 -12.73 8.44
C LYS A 140 18.17 -12.41 9.30
N GLU A 141 17.99 -11.13 9.56
CA GLU A 141 16.94 -10.56 10.40
C GLU A 141 15.58 -10.48 9.67
N SER A 142 15.55 -10.50 8.33
CA SER A 142 14.30 -10.44 7.54
C SER A 142 13.53 -11.75 7.52
N ILE A 143 14.14 -12.84 8.00
CA ILE A 143 13.44 -14.08 8.26
C ILE A 143 12.51 -13.80 9.43
N ARG A 144 11.30 -13.31 9.13
CA ARG A 144 10.17 -13.38 10.06
C ARG A 144 10.28 -14.75 10.69
N ALA A 145 10.45 -14.79 12.01
CA ALA A 145 10.35 -16.04 12.72
C ALA A 145 9.12 -16.74 12.12
N LYS A 146 9.30 -17.96 11.59
CA LYS A 146 8.20 -18.82 11.13
C LYS A 146 7.33 -19.23 12.34
N GLN A 147 7.13 -18.33 13.29
CA GLN A 147 6.19 -18.37 14.39
C GLN A 147 4.82 -18.03 13.79
N SER A 148 4.18 -19.11 13.31
CA SER A 148 2.74 -19.34 13.37
C SER A 148 1.81 -18.36 12.64
N LEU A 149 2.05 -18.10 11.35
CA LEU A 149 0.94 -17.89 10.40
C LEU A 149 0.67 -19.12 9.51
N SER A 150 1.40 -20.21 9.75
CA SER A 150 1.04 -21.58 9.37
C SER A 150 1.81 -22.57 10.24
N SER A 151 1.38 -22.80 11.47
CA SER A 151 1.56 -24.14 12.06
C SER A 151 0.55 -25.10 11.42
N PHE A 152 0.51 -25.13 10.08
CA PHE A 152 0.03 -26.32 9.40
C PHE A 152 1.18 -27.28 9.51
N ASN A 153 1.08 -28.18 10.49
CA ASN A 153 2.13 -29.15 10.79
C ASN A 153 2.20 -30.11 9.60
N TYR A 154 3.05 -29.82 8.62
CA TYR A 154 3.22 -30.69 7.45
C TYR A 154 3.71 -32.10 7.89
N SER A 155 4.30 -32.19 9.08
CA SER A 155 4.71 -33.43 9.75
C SER A 155 3.58 -34.19 10.46
N ALA A 156 2.37 -33.63 10.57
CA ALA A 156 1.19 -34.39 10.97
C ALA A 156 0.60 -35.20 9.79
N CYS A 157 1.12 -35.00 8.58
CA CYS A 157 1.03 -35.95 7.49
C CYS A 157 2.36 -36.73 7.42
N PRO A 158 2.39 -38.04 7.73
CA PRO A 158 3.56 -38.86 7.44
C PRO A 158 3.59 -39.15 5.92
N CYS A 159 3.80 -38.11 5.10
CA CYS A 159 4.17 -38.29 3.72
C CYS A 159 5.71 -38.39 3.70
N GLN A 160 6.25 -39.60 3.69
CA GLN A 160 7.62 -39.79 3.25
C GLN A 160 7.66 -39.36 1.78
N VAL A 161 8.19 -38.16 1.51
CA VAL A 161 8.48 -37.74 0.14
C VAL A 161 9.71 -38.53 -0.27
N GLU A 162 9.50 -39.67 -0.90
CA GLU A 162 10.58 -40.38 -1.57
C GLU A 162 11.07 -39.48 -2.71
N GLU A 163 12.29 -38.94 -2.61
CA GLU A 163 12.91 -38.11 -3.65
C GLU A 163 13.17 -38.88 -4.96
N SER A 164 12.81 -40.17 -5.01
CA SER A 164 12.94 -41.06 -6.15
C SER A 164 11.59 -41.46 -6.75
N HIS A 165 10.74 -40.50 -7.09
CA HIS A 165 9.61 -40.78 -7.98
C HIS A 165 10.07 -40.70 -9.43
N GLU A 166 10.54 -41.82 -9.99
CA GLU A 166 10.60 -41.98 -11.45
C GLU A 166 9.18 -41.83 -12.00
N VAL A 167 8.86 -40.65 -12.56
CA VAL A 167 7.54 -40.39 -13.14
C VAL A 167 7.33 -41.39 -14.28
N PRO A 168 6.31 -42.28 -14.21
CA PRO A 168 6.05 -43.25 -15.25
C PRO A 168 5.95 -42.57 -16.61
N GLN A 169 6.74 -43.04 -17.57
CA GLN A 169 6.84 -42.44 -18.90
C GLN A 169 5.49 -42.32 -19.65
N LYS A 170 4.48 -43.10 -19.25
CA LYS A 170 3.11 -43.04 -19.77
C LYS A 170 2.31 -41.81 -19.27
N LEU A 171 2.71 -41.18 -18.16
CA LEU A 171 2.05 -40.01 -17.57
C LEU A 171 2.63 -38.67 -18.09
N VAL A 172 3.82 -38.70 -18.70
CA VAL A 172 4.44 -37.50 -19.26
C VAL A 172 3.87 -37.25 -20.67
N GLN A 173 2.90 -36.35 -20.78
CA GLN A 173 2.29 -35.97 -22.06
C GLN A 173 3.23 -35.17 -22.97
N ILE A 174 4.16 -34.42 -22.38
CA ILE A 174 5.04 -33.51 -23.11
C ILE A 174 6.47 -33.72 -22.59
N ARG A 175 7.35 -34.23 -23.44
CA ARG A 175 8.81 -34.23 -23.21
C ARG A 175 9.44 -33.15 -24.05
N VAL A 176 10.20 -32.27 -23.39
CA VAL A 176 10.84 -31.12 -24.02
C VAL A 176 12.26 -31.03 -23.49
N ASN A 177 13.23 -30.81 -24.37
CA ASN A 177 14.62 -30.56 -23.99
C ASN A 177 14.73 -29.19 -23.31
N ASP A 178 15.65 -29.02 -22.36
CA ASP A 178 15.82 -27.76 -21.59
C ASP A 178 15.96 -26.52 -22.48
N ALA A 179 16.57 -26.65 -23.66
CA ALA A 179 16.70 -25.58 -24.64
C ALA A 179 15.33 -25.09 -25.18
N GLU A 180 14.42 -26.02 -25.50
CA GLU A 180 13.07 -25.69 -25.98
C GLU A 180 12.19 -25.19 -24.82
N LEU A 181 12.41 -25.67 -23.59
CA LEU A 181 11.73 -25.20 -22.40
C LEU A 181 12.09 -23.74 -22.10
N SER A 182 13.39 -23.42 -22.18
CA SER A 182 13.93 -22.06 -22.04
C SER A 182 13.39 -21.13 -23.13
N LYS A 183 13.37 -21.59 -24.39
CA LYS A 183 12.78 -20.85 -25.51
C LYS A 183 11.30 -20.55 -25.29
N ARG A 184 10.51 -21.51 -24.78
CA ARG A 184 9.08 -21.30 -24.47
C ARG A 184 8.87 -20.30 -23.35
N LEU A 185 9.71 -20.34 -22.31
CA LEU A 185 9.72 -19.35 -21.24
C LEU A 185 9.99 -17.95 -21.79
N GLU A 186 11.01 -17.80 -22.64
CA GLU A 186 11.35 -16.53 -23.28
C GLU A 186 10.19 -16.02 -24.17
N CYS A 187 9.62 -16.87 -25.02
CA CYS A 187 8.45 -16.51 -25.83
C CYS A 187 7.25 -16.11 -24.97
N PHE A 188 7.00 -16.78 -23.84
CA PHE A 188 5.93 -16.41 -22.90
C PHE A 188 6.17 -15.04 -22.28
N VAL A 189 7.41 -14.78 -21.81
CA VAL A 189 7.79 -13.49 -21.23
C VAL A 189 7.64 -12.36 -22.26
N ASN A 190 8.12 -12.55 -23.49
CA ASN A 190 7.99 -11.57 -24.57
C ASN A 190 6.52 -11.29 -24.90
N ARG A 191 5.71 -12.34 -25.06
CA ARG A 191 4.26 -12.20 -25.30
C ARG A 191 3.56 -11.44 -24.16
N LYS A 192 3.93 -11.70 -22.90
CA LYS A 192 3.37 -10.98 -21.75
C LYS A 192 3.82 -9.52 -21.71
N ARG A 193 5.07 -9.23 -22.12
CA ARG A 193 5.58 -7.87 -22.27
C ARG A 193 4.81 -7.10 -23.34
N ASP A 194 4.57 -7.72 -24.51
CA ASP A 194 3.81 -7.12 -25.61
C ASP A 194 2.34 -6.87 -25.25
N GLU A 195 1.73 -7.81 -24.51
CA GLU A 195 0.38 -7.65 -23.96
C GLU A 195 0.31 -6.46 -23.01
N ILE A 196 1.29 -6.30 -22.10
CA ILE A 196 1.37 -5.14 -21.21
C ILE A 196 1.60 -3.85 -22.02
N ASN A 197 2.52 -3.83 -22.99
CA ASN A 197 2.83 -2.65 -23.79
C ASN A 197 1.62 -2.18 -24.60
N SER A 198 0.91 -3.10 -25.24
CA SER A 198 -0.32 -2.79 -26.00
C SER A 198 -1.45 -2.29 -25.09
N GLN A 199 -1.54 -2.78 -23.85
CA GLN A 199 -2.50 -2.29 -22.85
C GLN A 199 -2.08 -0.94 -22.24
N ASN A 200 -0.79 -0.62 -22.24
CA ASN A 200 -0.20 0.55 -21.59
C ASN A 200 0.16 1.68 -22.57
N ILE A 201 -0.65 1.87 -23.63
CA ILE A 201 -0.56 3.03 -24.51
C ILE A 201 -1.37 4.17 -23.89
N ILE A 202 -0.67 5.16 -23.33
CA ILE A 202 -1.23 6.39 -22.79
C ILE A 202 -0.91 7.51 -23.77
N ASP A 203 -1.93 8.03 -24.46
CA ASP A 203 -1.77 9.24 -25.26
C ASP A 203 -2.09 10.45 -24.38
N PHE A 204 -1.06 11.25 -24.10
CA PHE A 204 -1.25 12.60 -23.58
C PHE A 204 -1.46 13.54 -24.78
N LYS A 205 -2.68 14.04 -24.97
CA LYS A 205 -2.97 15.06 -25.98
C LYS A 205 -3.38 16.36 -25.31
N HIS A 206 -3.00 17.46 -25.94
CA HIS A 206 -3.55 18.78 -25.63
C HIS A 206 -5.05 18.78 -26.00
N PRO A 207 -5.94 19.36 -25.19
CA PRO A 207 -7.32 19.55 -25.58
C PRO A 207 -7.37 20.40 -26.87
N PRO A 208 -8.34 20.15 -27.76
CA PRO A 208 -8.52 20.95 -28.97
C PRO A 208 -8.68 22.44 -28.60
N ALA A 209 -8.02 23.30 -29.39
CA ALA A 209 -7.86 24.74 -29.15
C ALA A 209 -9.17 25.50 -28.91
N ASP A 210 -10.31 24.95 -29.33
CA ASP A 210 -11.61 25.62 -29.24
C ASP A 210 -12.22 25.67 -27.83
N SER A 211 -11.62 24.99 -26.84
CA SER A 211 -12.25 24.79 -25.52
C SER A 211 -11.69 25.60 -24.36
N VAL A 212 -10.51 26.23 -24.50
CA VAL A 212 -9.87 26.94 -23.39
C VAL A 212 -9.29 28.27 -23.89
N PRO A 213 -9.68 29.42 -23.32
CA PRO A 213 -9.05 30.70 -23.62
C PRO A 213 -7.55 30.60 -23.38
N GLU A 214 -6.76 31.12 -24.32
CA GLU A 214 -5.31 31.22 -24.35
C GLU A 214 -4.67 31.28 -22.94
N LEU A 215 -4.33 30.10 -22.38
CA LEU A 215 -3.38 30.01 -21.28
C LEU A 215 -1.99 29.95 -21.91
N SER A 216 -1.32 31.10 -21.96
CA SER A 216 0.05 31.24 -22.47
C SER A 216 1.08 30.36 -21.76
N ASP A 217 0.77 29.85 -20.56
CA ASP A 217 1.67 29.03 -19.74
C ASP A 217 1.14 27.61 -19.51
N SER A 218 0.63 26.98 -20.57
CA SER A 218 0.30 25.55 -20.51
C SER A 218 1.57 24.69 -20.50
N CYS A 219 1.68 23.80 -19.51
CA CYS A 219 2.66 22.72 -19.47
C CYS A 219 1.93 21.39 -19.68
N ALA A 220 2.58 20.42 -20.34
CA ALA A 220 2.08 19.04 -20.50
C ALA A 220 1.66 18.38 -19.17
N ARG A 221 2.21 18.86 -18.05
CA ARG A 221 1.91 18.40 -16.70
C ARG A 221 0.61 18.98 -16.11
N THR A 222 0.15 20.14 -16.58
CA THR A 222 -1.06 20.82 -16.10
C THR A 222 -2.27 20.62 -17.01
N GLN A 223 -2.09 20.52 -18.33
CA GLN A 223 -3.19 20.51 -19.31
C GLN A 223 -3.35 19.24 -20.16
N SER A 224 -2.62 18.15 -19.88
CA SER A 224 -2.84 16.92 -20.65
C SER A 224 -4.14 16.23 -20.25
N THR A 225 -5.02 16.05 -21.23
CA THR A 225 -6.18 15.17 -21.12
C THR A 225 -5.76 13.76 -21.52
N VAL A 226 -6.03 12.78 -20.66
CA VAL A 226 -5.81 11.35 -20.97
C VAL A 226 -6.87 10.92 -21.98
N ILE A 227 -6.43 10.58 -23.20
CA ILE A 227 -7.32 10.04 -24.23
C ILE A 227 -7.12 8.53 -24.27
N LYS A 228 -8.22 7.80 -24.04
CA LYS A 228 -8.24 6.34 -24.19
C LYS A 228 -8.28 6.01 -25.68
N GLN A 229 -7.30 5.30 -26.22
CA GLN A 229 -7.40 4.75 -27.57
C GLN A 229 -8.54 3.73 -27.62
N GLU A 230 -9.32 3.72 -28.70
CA GLU A 230 -10.51 2.85 -28.85
C GLU A 230 -10.22 1.36 -28.64
N LYS A 231 -8.96 0.93 -28.84
CA LYS A 231 -8.51 -0.46 -28.68
C LYS A 231 -7.97 -0.79 -27.29
N SER A 232 -7.84 0.18 -26.39
CA SER A 232 -7.22 -0.05 -25.08
C SER A 232 -8.23 -0.56 -24.06
N ASN A 233 -7.92 -1.69 -23.43
CA ASN A 233 -8.67 -2.21 -22.29
C ASN A 233 -8.25 -1.54 -20.97
N CYS A 234 -7.62 -0.36 -21.00
CA CYS A 234 -7.12 0.29 -19.80
C CYS A 234 -8.29 0.68 -18.87
N HIS A 235 -8.36 0.03 -17.70
CA HIS A 235 -9.31 0.32 -16.64
C HIS A 235 -8.63 1.22 -15.59
N ILE A 236 -8.32 2.48 -15.95
CA ILE A 236 -7.84 3.45 -14.96
C ILE A 236 -8.73 4.69 -15.01
N LYS A 237 -9.45 4.92 -13.90
CA LYS A 237 -10.23 6.11 -13.63
C LYS A 237 -9.30 7.12 -12.94
N VAL A 238 -8.75 8.07 -13.69
CA VAL A 238 -7.97 9.18 -13.11
C VAL A 238 -8.94 10.15 -12.44
N ARG A 239 -8.94 10.21 -11.10
CA ARG A 239 -9.55 11.32 -10.34
C ARG A 239 -8.47 11.97 -9.48
N ARG A 240 -8.22 13.26 -9.68
CA ARG A 240 -7.44 14.08 -8.74
C ARG A 240 -8.23 14.13 -7.43
N VAL A 241 -7.71 13.50 -6.38
CA VAL A 241 -8.28 13.61 -5.03
C VAL A 241 -7.54 14.74 -4.31
N ASN A 242 -8.21 15.88 -4.15
CA ASN A 242 -7.74 17.00 -3.35
C ASN A 242 -8.29 16.86 -1.93
N ASN A 243 -7.67 16.00 -1.12
CA ASN A 243 -8.08 15.78 0.27
C ASN A 243 -7.45 16.86 1.16
N ARG A 244 -8.21 17.94 1.42
CA ARG A 244 -7.83 18.96 2.42
C ARG A 244 -8.40 18.69 3.81
N SER A 245 -9.22 17.68 3.98
CA SER A 245 -9.93 17.34 5.22
C SER A 245 -10.02 15.83 5.33
N PHE A 246 -9.20 15.25 6.19
CA PHE A 246 -9.05 13.80 6.31
C PHE A 246 -9.74 13.32 7.59
N PRO A 247 -10.77 12.45 7.50
CA PRO A 247 -11.39 11.82 8.67
C PRO A 247 -10.62 10.60 9.21
N GLN A 248 -9.42 10.29 8.70
CA GLN A 248 -8.68 9.09 9.17
C GLN A 248 -8.06 9.24 10.58
N GLN A 249 -8.41 10.30 11.31
CA GLN A 249 -8.13 10.43 12.75
C GLN A 249 -9.27 9.96 13.67
N MET A 250 -10.37 9.35 13.17
CA MET A 250 -11.38 8.77 14.05
C MET A 250 -11.18 7.26 14.30
N GLU A 251 -10.94 6.95 15.57
CA GLU A 251 -10.67 5.67 16.24
C GLU A 251 -11.81 4.64 16.21
N LEU A 252 -12.59 4.54 15.13
CA LEU A 252 -13.68 3.56 15.01
C LEU A 252 -13.43 2.56 13.89
N ARG A 253 -12.34 1.79 14.01
CA ARG A 253 -12.22 0.51 13.32
C ARG A 253 -12.74 -0.56 14.27
N PRO A 254 -13.78 -1.34 13.93
CA PRO A 254 -14.21 -2.45 14.76
C PRO A 254 -13.02 -3.36 15.02
N ASN A 255 -12.81 -3.72 16.29
CA ASN A 255 -11.71 -4.61 16.66
C ASN A 255 -12.08 -6.03 16.26
N TYR A 256 -11.82 -6.38 14.99
CA TYR A 256 -12.17 -7.67 14.40
C TYR A 256 -11.66 -8.85 15.22
N GLU A 257 -10.47 -8.74 15.84
CA GLU A 257 -9.93 -9.77 16.74
C GLU A 257 -10.83 -10.02 17.96
N LEU A 258 -11.39 -8.95 18.54
CA LEU A 258 -12.21 -9.07 19.75
C LEU A 258 -13.58 -9.71 19.44
N GLU A 259 -14.15 -9.42 18.27
CA GLU A 259 -15.35 -10.11 17.78
C GLU A 259 -15.06 -11.57 17.41
N LEU A 260 -13.92 -11.85 16.77
CA LEU A 260 -13.50 -13.22 16.43
C LEU A 260 -13.25 -14.07 17.68
N ASN A 261 -12.61 -13.49 18.70
CA ASN A 261 -12.37 -14.16 19.98
C ASN A 261 -13.66 -14.42 20.76
N LYS A 262 -14.63 -13.49 20.72
CA LYS A 262 -15.99 -13.74 21.26
C LYS A 262 -16.68 -14.92 20.55
N LEU A 263 -16.53 -15.01 19.24
CA LEU A 263 -17.10 -16.09 18.43
C LEU A 263 -16.41 -17.45 18.68
N MET A 264 -15.09 -17.43 18.85
CA MET A 264 -14.28 -18.63 19.08
C MET A 264 -14.42 -19.16 20.51
N GLY A 265 -14.48 -18.27 21.51
CA GLY A 265 -14.61 -18.64 22.93
C GLY A 265 -15.93 -19.31 23.30
N SER A 266 -16.94 -19.27 22.42
CA SER A 266 -18.21 -19.97 22.63
C SER A 266 -18.21 -21.43 22.16
N ARG A 267 -17.08 -21.96 21.66
CA ARG A 267 -17.00 -23.33 21.10
C ARG A 267 -16.53 -24.40 22.09
N ASP A 268 -16.05 -24.02 23.27
CA ASP A 268 -15.63 -24.98 24.30
C ASP A 268 -16.79 -25.32 25.24
N GLY A 269 -17.58 -26.32 24.85
CA GLY A 269 -18.62 -26.89 25.72
C GLY A 269 -19.83 -27.43 24.97
N GLN A 270 -19.74 -28.71 24.62
CA GLN A 270 -20.84 -29.66 24.35
C GLN A 270 -22.24 -29.03 24.19
N ASN A 271 -22.50 -28.40 23.05
CA ASN A 271 -23.85 -28.17 22.54
C ASN A 271 -23.73 -27.85 21.05
N GLU A 272 -24.17 -28.77 20.19
CA GLU A 272 -24.38 -28.49 18.77
C GLU A 272 -25.28 -27.23 18.67
N PRO A 273 -24.84 -26.16 17.99
CA PRO A 273 -25.68 -24.99 17.83
C PRO A 273 -26.90 -25.43 17.02
N SER A 274 -28.07 -25.41 17.67
CA SER A 274 -29.34 -25.75 17.05
C SER A 274 -29.47 -25.07 15.67
N VAL A 275 -30.14 -25.72 14.73
CA VAL A 275 -30.35 -25.21 13.36
C VAL A 275 -30.90 -23.77 13.37
N LYS A 276 -31.66 -23.38 14.41
CA LYS A 276 -32.14 -22.01 14.64
C LYS A 276 -31.01 -20.99 14.87
N MET A 277 -29.95 -21.37 15.58
CA MET A 277 -28.82 -20.48 15.89
C MET A 277 -27.92 -20.24 14.66
N ARG A 278 -27.74 -21.26 13.79
CA ARG A 278 -27.07 -21.07 12.49
C ARG A 278 -27.85 -20.13 11.58
N LYS A 279 -29.19 -20.28 11.48
CA LYS A 279 -30.05 -19.34 10.73
C LYS A 279 -29.91 -17.90 11.25
N SER A 280 -29.91 -17.74 12.58
CA SER A 280 -29.74 -16.42 13.22
C SER A 280 -28.41 -15.72 12.89
N LEU A 281 -27.31 -16.47 12.74
CA LEU A 281 -25.99 -15.89 12.39
C LEU A 281 -25.91 -15.41 10.93
N TYR A 282 -26.48 -16.18 9.99
CA TYR A 282 -26.55 -15.74 8.59
C TYR A 282 -27.49 -14.55 8.45
N ASP A 283 -28.62 -14.58 9.16
CA ASP A 283 -29.56 -13.46 9.20
C ASP A 283 -28.94 -12.20 9.76
N SER A 284 -28.20 -12.25 10.88
CA SER A 284 -27.63 -11.04 11.48
C SER A 284 -26.62 -10.36 10.56
N ARG A 285 -25.77 -11.14 9.88
CA ARG A 285 -24.79 -10.61 8.91
C ARG A 285 -25.49 -10.02 7.69
N LEU A 286 -26.47 -10.72 7.14
CA LEU A 286 -27.24 -10.20 6.00
C LEU A 286 -28.01 -8.92 6.37
N LEU A 287 -28.65 -8.87 7.54
CA LEU A 287 -29.34 -7.69 8.04
C LEU A 287 -28.40 -6.48 8.21
N THR A 288 -27.16 -6.73 8.63
CA THR A 288 -26.15 -5.67 8.77
C THR A 288 -25.75 -5.10 7.41
N ILE A 289 -25.58 -5.96 6.40
CA ILE A 289 -25.26 -5.53 5.05
C ILE A 289 -26.48 -4.84 4.40
N GLU A 290 -27.68 -5.39 4.59
CA GLU A 290 -28.94 -4.78 4.10
C GLU A 290 -29.14 -3.38 4.67
N SER A 291 -28.90 -3.17 5.98
CA SER A 291 -28.98 -1.84 6.58
C SER A 291 -27.93 -0.88 6.02
N TYR A 292 -26.70 -1.34 5.82
CA TYR A 292 -25.63 -0.54 5.21
C TYR A 292 -25.92 -0.14 3.76
N MET A 293 -26.59 -1.02 3.01
CA MET A 293 -26.96 -0.80 1.60
C MET A 293 -28.29 -0.05 1.43
N GLY A 294 -28.98 0.29 2.54
CA GLY A 294 -30.28 0.95 2.54
C GLY A 294 -31.42 0.07 2.01
N LEU A 295 -31.29 -1.25 2.13
CA LEU A 295 -32.34 -2.20 1.74
C LEU A 295 -33.25 -2.48 2.94
N ALA A 296 -34.57 -2.45 2.71
CA ALA A 296 -35.52 -2.86 3.74
C ALA A 296 -35.40 -4.37 3.96
N PRO A 297 -35.21 -4.84 5.20
CA PRO A 297 -35.06 -6.26 5.48
C PRO A 297 -36.37 -6.99 5.18
N LYS A 298 -36.36 -7.82 4.12
CA LYS A 298 -37.47 -8.73 3.82
C LYS A 298 -37.25 -10.01 4.61
N SER A 299 -38.01 -10.20 5.68
CA SER A 299 -37.83 -11.32 6.63
C SER A 299 -38.18 -12.70 6.06
N GLU A 300 -38.87 -12.76 4.93
CA GLU A 300 -39.45 -14.01 4.40
C GLU A 300 -38.73 -14.54 3.15
N ASP A 301 -37.82 -13.76 2.55
CA ASP A 301 -37.14 -14.16 1.33
C ASP A 301 -36.07 -15.22 1.62
N ASP A 302 -35.99 -16.24 0.76
CA ASP A 302 -34.92 -17.25 0.76
C ASP A 302 -33.54 -16.55 0.79
N ILE A 303 -32.56 -17.14 1.47
CA ILE A 303 -31.24 -16.53 1.68
C ILE A 303 -30.60 -16.16 0.33
N PHE A 304 -30.81 -17.01 -0.68
CA PHE A 304 -30.31 -16.77 -2.05
C PHE A 304 -30.97 -15.57 -2.71
N SER A 305 -32.29 -15.35 -2.53
CA SER A 305 -32.95 -14.14 -3.04
C SER A 305 -32.43 -12.87 -2.38
N ARG A 306 -32.15 -12.91 -1.07
CA ARG A 306 -31.58 -11.77 -0.34
C ARG A 306 -30.16 -11.43 -0.81
N ILE A 307 -29.32 -12.45 -0.98
CA ILE A 307 -27.97 -12.29 -1.55
C ILE A 307 -28.05 -11.73 -2.97
N LYS A 308 -28.99 -12.22 -3.80
CA LYS A 308 -29.19 -11.70 -5.15
C LYS A 308 -29.60 -10.22 -5.15
N THR A 309 -30.51 -9.81 -4.28
CA THR A 309 -30.88 -8.38 -4.14
C THR A 309 -29.71 -7.51 -3.68
N LEU A 310 -28.82 -8.05 -2.84
CA LEU A 310 -27.59 -7.36 -2.44
C LEU A 310 -26.62 -7.22 -3.61
N GLU A 311 -26.42 -8.28 -4.39
CA GLU A 311 -25.57 -8.28 -5.59
C GLU A 311 -26.08 -7.28 -6.64
N ASP A 312 -27.38 -7.31 -6.95
CA ASP A 312 -28.02 -6.38 -7.90
C ASP A 312 -27.86 -4.92 -7.44
N ARG A 313 -27.96 -4.67 -6.12
CA ARG A 313 -27.77 -3.33 -5.54
C ARG A 313 -26.32 -2.87 -5.62
N ILE A 314 -25.36 -3.75 -5.36
CA ILE A 314 -23.92 -3.45 -5.51
C ILE A 314 -23.62 -3.13 -6.97
N LEU A 315 -24.09 -3.94 -7.91
CA LEU A 315 -23.89 -3.73 -9.36
C LEU A 315 -24.46 -2.37 -9.81
N LEU A 316 -25.65 -2.01 -9.32
CA LEU A 316 -26.26 -0.70 -9.57
C LEU A 316 -25.39 0.44 -9.01
N LEU A 317 -24.90 0.31 -7.77
CA LEU A 317 -24.02 1.32 -7.18
C LEU A 317 -22.71 1.41 -7.96
N GLU A 318 -22.09 0.32 -8.37
CA GLU A 318 -20.87 0.35 -9.20
C GLU A 318 -21.08 1.05 -10.56
N SER A 319 -22.30 1.01 -11.11
CA SER A 319 -22.65 1.65 -12.39
C SER A 319 -22.79 3.18 -12.33
N ILE A 320 -23.01 3.77 -11.14
CA ILE A 320 -23.22 5.22 -10.98
C ILE A 320 -21.83 5.93 -10.82
N SER A 321 -21.75 7.26 -10.86
CA SER A 321 -20.52 7.98 -10.47
C SER A 321 -20.23 7.81 -8.95
N PRO A 322 -18.97 7.79 -8.48
CA PRO A 322 -18.59 7.61 -7.07
C PRO A 322 -19.20 8.56 -6.02
N GLU A 323 -20.07 9.46 -6.44
CA GLU A 323 -20.88 10.33 -5.60
C GLU A 323 -22.03 9.60 -4.87
N TYR A 324 -22.19 8.28 -4.99
CA TYR A 324 -23.28 7.51 -4.32
C TYR A 324 -23.39 7.74 -2.83
N LYS A 325 -22.29 8.10 -2.16
CA LYS A 325 -22.29 8.32 -0.72
C LYS A 325 -23.22 9.46 -0.29
N HIS A 326 -23.53 10.38 -1.21
CA HIS A 326 -24.57 11.38 -0.98
C HIS A 326 -25.98 10.78 -0.95
N PHE A 327 -26.20 9.63 -1.58
CA PHE A 327 -27.49 8.94 -1.65
C PHE A 327 -27.68 7.91 -0.53
N THR A 328 -26.62 7.42 0.11
CA THR A 328 -26.72 6.45 1.22
C THR A 328 -27.00 7.08 2.58
N ASN A 329 -26.75 8.39 2.73
CA ASN A 329 -26.99 9.11 3.99
C ASN A 329 -28.36 9.80 4.05
N ILE A 330 -29.24 9.51 3.09
CA ILE A 330 -30.58 10.09 3.04
C ILE A 330 -31.45 9.21 3.94
N GLU A 331 -31.96 9.79 5.03
CA GLU A 331 -33.02 9.14 5.81
C GLU A 331 -34.15 8.75 4.84
N PRO A 332 -34.80 7.58 5.02
CA PRO A 332 -35.89 7.16 4.15
C PRO A 332 -37.03 8.20 4.07
N SER A 333 -37.18 9.04 5.10
CA SER A 333 -38.10 10.19 5.13
C SER A 333 -37.77 11.29 4.11
N SER A 334 -36.50 11.42 3.72
CA SER A 334 -35.99 12.42 2.77
C SER A 334 -35.95 11.94 1.31
N LEU A 335 -36.42 10.71 1.03
CA LEU A 335 -36.58 10.16 -0.32
C LEU A 335 -37.98 10.37 -0.92
N GLU A 336 -38.95 10.92 -0.17
CA GLU A 336 -40.22 11.31 -0.77
C GLU A 336 -40.04 12.52 -1.69
N PRO A 337 -40.52 12.47 -2.95
CA PRO A 337 -40.41 13.58 -3.86
C PRO A 337 -41.17 14.78 -3.26
N PRO A 338 -40.58 15.98 -3.16
CA PRO A 338 -41.35 17.15 -2.78
C PRO A 338 -42.49 17.32 -3.78
N ALA A 339 -43.70 17.55 -3.28
CA ALA A 339 -44.86 17.85 -4.12
C ALA A 339 -44.48 18.90 -5.18
N PRO A 340 -44.87 18.72 -6.45
CA PRO A 340 -44.40 19.55 -7.55
C PRO A 340 -44.71 21.02 -7.27
N LYS A 341 -43.69 21.78 -6.87
CA LYS A 341 -43.77 23.24 -6.82
C LYS A 341 -44.02 23.70 -8.25
N LYS A 342 -45.17 24.33 -8.49
CA LYS A 342 -45.53 24.98 -9.76
C LYS A 342 -44.54 26.13 -10.03
N THR A 343 -43.34 25.83 -10.51
CA THR A 343 -42.43 26.85 -11.05
C THR A 343 -42.79 27.06 -12.51
N ARG A 344 -43.46 28.19 -12.78
CA ARG A 344 -43.69 28.66 -14.15
C ARG A 344 -42.32 28.91 -14.79
N LYS A 345 -41.89 28.03 -15.70
CA LYS A 345 -40.76 28.31 -16.61
C LYS A 345 -41.14 29.56 -17.41
N LYS A 346 -40.52 30.71 -17.11
CA LYS A 346 -40.58 31.89 -17.96
C LYS A 346 -39.67 31.64 -19.16
N SER A 347 -40.25 31.51 -20.34
CA SER A 347 -39.53 31.61 -21.60
C SER A 347 -39.28 33.09 -21.90
N TYR A 348 -38.02 33.48 -22.00
CA TYR A 348 -37.66 34.83 -22.43
C TYR A 348 -37.56 34.88 -23.96
N SER A 349 -38.07 35.94 -24.59
CA SER A 349 -37.81 36.17 -26.01
C SER A 349 -36.35 36.64 -26.23
N ALA A 350 -35.81 36.47 -27.44
CA ALA A 350 -34.45 36.95 -27.76
C ALA A 350 -34.29 38.46 -27.47
N HIS A 351 -35.36 39.24 -27.63
CA HIS A 351 -35.37 40.67 -27.33
C HIS A 351 -35.33 40.95 -25.81
N GLU A 352 -36.05 40.17 -24.99
CA GLU A 352 -35.99 40.28 -23.52
C GLU A 352 -34.61 39.91 -22.97
N LEU A 353 -33.96 38.89 -23.55
CA LEU A 353 -32.59 38.55 -23.22
C LEU A 353 -31.62 39.68 -23.61
N GLY A 354 -31.83 40.31 -24.77
CA GLY A 354 -31.06 41.49 -25.19
C GLY A 354 -31.16 42.63 -24.17
N MET A 355 -32.36 42.95 -23.71
CA MET A 355 -32.56 43.98 -22.68
C MET A 355 -31.94 43.62 -21.33
N LEU A 356 -32.01 42.35 -20.91
CA LEU A 356 -31.35 41.88 -19.69
C LEU A 356 -29.82 41.99 -19.78
N ILE A 357 -29.25 41.70 -20.94
CA ILE A 357 -27.81 41.83 -21.19
C ILE A 357 -27.38 43.30 -21.18
N GLU A 358 -28.14 44.22 -21.79
CA GLU A 358 -27.85 45.66 -21.68
C GLU A 358 -27.97 46.17 -20.24
N LYS A 359 -28.92 45.65 -19.46
CA LYS A 359 -29.07 46.01 -18.06
C LYS A 359 -27.86 45.60 -17.21
N ILE A 360 -27.28 44.42 -17.47
CA ILE A 360 -26.06 43.93 -16.81
C ILE A 360 -24.80 44.66 -17.30
N LYS A 361 -24.81 45.26 -18.49
CA LYS A 361 -23.69 46.08 -18.99
C LYS A 361 -23.69 47.52 -18.48
N ASN A 362 -24.83 48.01 -18.01
CA ASN A 362 -24.99 49.36 -17.45
C ASN A 362 -24.97 49.38 -15.91
N GLU A 363 -24.93 48.21 -15.26
CA GLU A 363 -24.54 48.01 -13.86
C GLU A 363 -23.05 47.65 -13.78
#